data_AF-A0A3B0VDS1-F1
#
_entry.id   AF-A0A3B0VDS1-F1
#
_cell.length_a   1.000
_cell.length_b   1.000
_cell.length_c   1.000
_cell.angle_alpha   90.00
_cell.angle_beta   90.00
_cell.angle_gamma   90.00
#
_symmetry.space_group_name_H-M   'P 1'
#
loop_
_entity.id
_entity.type
_entity.pdbx_description
1 polymer ?
#
loop_
_entity_poly.entity_id
_entity_poly.type
_entity_poly.pdbx_seq_one_letter_code
_entity_poly.pdbx_strand_id
1 'polypeptide(L)'
;MIKDAILLYYLVLDGHFGNNNALQMTLQCGIHLISKLRYDSALYFRYEGENKRKKYGDKIEYANISAKYLKETTVEIFATISQLGSVHNTQPSFNTS
;
A
#
# COMPACT_ATOMS: atom_id res chain seq x y z
N MET A 1 -17.48 -7.06 -23.74
CA MET A 1 -17.21 -8.12 -22.75
C MET A 1 -15.77 -7.97 -22.31
N ILE A 2 -15.51 -7.67 -21.04
CA ILE A 2 -14.13 -7.64 -20.52
C ILE A 2 -13.75 -9.09 -20.22
N LYS A 3 -13.07 -9.73 -21.16
CA LYS A 3 -12.43 -11.03 -20.95
C LYS A 3 -11.03 -10.72 -20.40
N ASP A 4 -10.76 -11.22 -19.20
CA ASP A 4 -9.49 -11.12 -18.48
C ASP A 4 -9.19 -9.79 -17.77
N ALA A 5 -10.08 -9.38 -16.86
CA ALA A 5 -9.76 -8.34 -15.88
C ALA A 5 -8.92 -8.93 -14.73
N ILE A 6 -7.72 -8.37 -14.50
CA ILE A 6 -6.97 -8.61 -13.27
C ILE A 6 -7.74 -7.96 -12.12
N LEU A 7 -8.13 -8.74 -11.11
CA LEU A 7 -8.78 -8.21 -9.94
C LEU A 7 -7.73 -7.58 -9.01
N LEU A 8 -7.76 -6.25 -8.91
CA LEU A 8 -6.90 -5.52 -7.97
C LEU A 8 -7.57 -5.48 -6.60
N TYR A 9 -6.98 -6.13 -5.60
CA TYR A 9 -7.48 -6.10 -4.23
C TYR A 9 -6.80 -5.04 -3.36
N TYR A 10 -5.52 -4.78 -3.61
CA TYR A 10 -4.68 -3.93 -2.78
C TYR A 10 -3.94 -2.89 -3.63
N LEU A 11 -4.03 -1.63 -3.24
CA LEU A 11 -3.18 -0.54 -3.71
C LEU A 11 -2.09 -0.32 -2.66
N VAL A 12 -0.82 -0.43 -3.04
CA VAL A 12 0.32 -0.19 -2.15
C VAL A 12 0.98 1.14 -2.50
N LEU A 13 1.06 2.05 -1.53
CA LEU A 13 1.67 3.38 -1.70
C LEU A 13 2.74 3.64 -0.63
N ASP A 14 3.67 4.56 -0.91
CA ASP A 14 4.62 5.05 0.08
C ASP A 14 4.06 6.25 0.86
N GLY A 15 4.82 6.74 1.85
CA GLY A 15 4.37 7.87 2.67
C GLY A 15 4.20 9.20 1.92
N HIS A 16 4.71 9.33 0.70
CA HIS A 16 4.46 10.52 -0.12
C HIS A 16 3.07 10.45 -0.76
N PHE A 17 2.71 9.27 -1.31
CA PHE A 17 1.47 9.07 -2.05
C PHE A 17 0.29 8.59 -1.20
N GLY A 18 0.53 8.05 -0.01
CA GLY A 18 -0.46 7.54 0.95
C GLY A 18 -1.33 8.56 1.67
N ASN A 19 -1.66 9.68 1.02
CA ASN A 19 -2.43 10.77 1.63
C ASN A 19 -3.96 10.53 1.52
N ASN A 20 -4.76 11.45 2.07
CA ASN A 20 -6.22 11.33 2.09
C ASN A 20 -6.84 11.23 0.69
N ASN A 21 -6.28 11.89 -0.34
CA ASN A 21 -6.82 11.78 -1.70
C ASN A 21 -6.67 10.36 -2.25
N ALA A 22 -5.52 9.74 -2.05
CA ALA A 22 -5.30 8.35 -2.41
C ALA A 22 -6.24 7.41 -1.63
N LEU A 23 -6.48 7.67 -0.33
CA LEU A 23 -7.44 6.93 0.46
C LEU A 23 -8.87 7.04 -0.10
N GLN A 24 -9.35 8.25 -0.42
CA GLN A 24 -10.68 8.44 -0.98
C GLN A 24 -10.84 7.73 -2.33
N MET A 25 -9.85 7.84 -3.21
CA MET A 25 -9.84 7.14 -4.48
C MET A 25 -9.89 5.62 -4.27
N THR A 26 -9.10 5.09 -3.35
CA THR A 26 -9.07 3.66 -3.01
C THR A 26 -10.45 3.17 -2.54
N LEU A 27 -11.10 3.94 -1.65
CA LEU A 27 -12.45 3.63 -1.16
C LEU A 27 -13.50 3.65 -2.28
N GLN A 28 -13.41 4.62 -3.20
CA GLN A 28 -14.30 4.70 -4.36
C GLN A 28 -14.11 3.53 -5.32
N CYS A 29 -12.89 3.04 -5.47
CA CYS A 29 -12.58 1.85 -6.27
C CYS A 29 -12.99 0.54 -5.60
N GLY A 30 -13.38 0.55 -4.31
CA GLY A 30 -13.74 -0.66 -3.57
C GLY A 30 -12.56 -1.59 -3.30
N ILE A 31 -11.33 -1.06 -3.28
CA ILE A 31 -10.10 -1.81 -3.02
C ILE A 31 -9.48 -1.40 -1.67
N HIS A 32 -8.46 -2.13 -1.22
CA HIS A 32 -7.77 -1.84 0.05
C HIS A 32 -6.51 -1.00 -0.17
N LEU A 33 -6.27 0.01 0.67
CA LEU A 33 -5.02 0.77 0.67
C LEU A 33 -4.07 0.21 1.73
N ILE A 34 -2.85 -0.13 1.33
CA ILE A 34 -1.72 -0.37 2.22
C ILE A 34 -0.73 0.76 1.99
N SER A 35 -0.47 1.58 3.00
CA SER A 35 0.50 2.67 2.86
C SER A 35 1.42 2.76 4.06
N LYS A 36 2.69 3.03 3.78
CA LYS A 36 3.58 3.57 4.81
C LYS A 36 3.06 4.94 5.19
N LEU A 37 2.79 5.18 6.47
CA LEU A 37 2.46 6.51 6.95
C LEU A 37 3.74 7.31 7.18
N ARG A 38 3.68 8.62 6.92
CA ARG A 38 4.78 9.52 7.31
C ARG A 38 4.82 9.64 8.83
N TYR A 39 6.01 9.92 9.37
CA TYR A 39 6.21 10.12 10.80
C TYR A 39 5.34 11.26 11.38
N ASP A 40 5.02 12.27 10.56
CA ASP A 40 4.20 13.44 10.91
C ASP A 40 2.69 13.24 10.65
N SER A 41 2.27 12.04 10.24
CA SER A 41 0.85 11.74 10.04
C SER A 41 0.10 11.86 11.37
N ALA A 42 -1.05 12.55 11.38
CA ALA A 42 -1.90 12.65 12.56
C ALA A 42 -3.13 11.75 12.40
N LEU A 43 -3.06 10.54 12.96
CA LEU A 43 -4.21 9.64 13.04
C LEU A 43 -5.02 9.92 14.31
N TYR A 44 -6.33 9.78 14.19
CA TYR A 44 -7.28 9.95 15.29
C TYR A 44 -8.23 8.77 15.31
N PHE A 45 -8.66 8.36 16.51
CA PHE A 45 -9.78 7.44 16.63
C PHE A 45 -11.06 8.07 16.08
N ARG A 46 -12.00 7.23 15.65
CA ARG A 46 -13.33 7.73 15.29
C ARG A 46 -13.98 8.30 16.56
N TYR A 47 -14.55 9.49 16.45
CA TYR A 47 -15.37 10.04 17.53
C TYR A 47 -16.67 9.24 17.67
N GLU A 48 -16.90 8.68 18.87
CA GLU A 48 -18.07 7.84 19.19
C GLU A 48 -19.09 8.54 20.10
N GLY A 49 -18.91 9.83 20.41
CA GLY A 49 -19.87 10.58 21.23
C GLY A 49 -21.08 11.13 20.47
N GLU A 50 -21.99 11.78 21.19
CA GLU A 50 -23.28 12.25 20.66
C GLU A 50 -23.18 13.42 19.66
N ASN A 51 -22.04 14.14 19.66
CA ASN A 51 -21.86 15.29 18.77
C ASN A 51 -21.66 14.86 17.31
N LYS A 52 -22.75 14.95 16.53
CA LYS A 52 -22.80 14.60 15.09
C LYS A 52 -21.83 15.39 14.21
N ARG A 53 -21.34 16.56 14.65
CA ARG A 53 -20.37 17.37 13.88
C ARG A 53 -18.93 16.94 14.13
N LYS A 54 -18.64 16.26 15.23
CA LYS A 54 -17.28 15.84 15.59
C LYS A 54 -16.93 14.52 14.89
N LYS A 55 -15.88 14.54 14.08
CA LYS A 55 -15.40 13.37 13.32
C LYS A 55 -14.29 12.63 14.04
N TYR A 56 -13.35 13.38 14.60
CA TYR A 56 -12.12 12.88 15.20
C TYR A 56 -12.22 12.84 16.73
N GLY A 57 -11.90 11.68 17.30
CA GLY A 57 -11.72 11.47 18.74
C GLY A 57 -10.29 11.79 19.14
N ASP A 58 -9.71 10.94 19.98
CA ASP A 58 -8.36 11.15 20.48
C ASP A 58 -7.30 10.86 19.42
N LYS A 59 -6.20 11.62 19.46
CA LYS A 59 -5.05 11.40 18.59
C LYS A 59 -4.41 10.06 18.97
N ILE A 60 -4.05 9.27 17.97
CA ILE A 60 -3.36 8.00 18.17
C ILE A 60 -1.91 8.26 18.56
N GLU A 61 -1.49 7.73 19.71
CA GLU A 61 -0.09 7.66 20.11
C GLU A 61 0.53 6.39 19.54
N TYR A 62 1.31 6.53 18.45
CA TYR A 62 1.90 5.38 17.75
C TYR A 62 2.79 4.52 18.64
N ALA A 63 3.55 5.15 19.53
CA ALA A 63 4.45 4.47 20.45
C ALA A 63 3.72 3.66 21.53
N ASN A 64 2.43 3.92 21.74
CA ASN A 64 1.62 3.32 22.80
C ASN A 64 0.27 2.81 22.26
N ILE A 65 0.24 2.38 21.00
CA ILE A 65 -0.98 1.84 20.42
C ILE A 65 -1.29 0.47 21.05
N SER A 66 -2.54 0.31 21.52
CA SER A 66 -2.96 -0.94 22.14
C SER A 66 -2.83 -2.11 21.17
N ALA A 67 -2.32 -3.25 21.68
CA ALA A 67 -2.13 -4.48 20.91
C ALA A 67 -3.40 -4.97 20.19
N LYS A 68 -4.59 -4.59 20.66
CA LYS A 68 -5.87 -4.91 19.99
C LYS A 68 -5.99 -4.36 18.56
N TYR A 69 -5.19 -3.35 18.21
CA TYR A 69 -5.16 -2.76 16.87
C TYR A 69 -4.03 -3.33 16.00
N LEU A 70 -3.12 -4.11 16.57
CA LEU A 70 -2.06 -4.77 15.81
C LEU A 70 -2.67 -5.95 15.04
N LYS A 71 -2.44 -5.97 13.72
CA LYS A 71 -2.83 -7.07 12.85
C LYS A 71 -1.60 -7.58 12.13
N GLU A 72 -1.40 -8.89 12.18
CA GLU A 72 -0.38 -9.59 11.43
C GLU A 72 -1.08 -10.61 10.52
N THR A 73 -0.61 -10.74 9.29
CA THR A 73 -1.12 -11.75 8.36
C THR A 73 0.07 -12.26 7.56
N THR A 74 0.30 -13.57 7.63
CA THR A 74 1.37 -14.26 6.91
C THR A 74 0.76 -14.99 5.73
N VAL A 75 1.31 -14.76 4.54
CA VAL A 75 0.87 -15.42 3.31
C VAL A 75 2.08 -16.14 2.71
N GLU A 76 1.95 -17.44 2.46
CA GLU A 76 2.96 -18.21 1.72
C GLU A 76 2.87 -17.86 0.23
N ILE A 77 3.95 -17.28 -0.30
CA ILE A 77 4.04 -16.96 -1.73
C ILE A 77 4.70 -18.15 -2.43
N PHE A 78 3.90 -18.97 -3.13
CA PHE A 78 4.43 -19.94 -4.08
C PHE A 78 4.82 -19.21 -5.37
N ALA A 79 6.09 -18.84 -5.50
CA ALA A 79 6.62 -18.25 -6.72
C ALA A 79 7.04 -19.36 -7.70
N THR A 80 6.22 -19.67 -8.72
CA THR A 80 6.72 -20.35 -9.92
C THR A 80 7.48 -19.33 -10.76
N ILE A 81 8.77 -19.16 -10.46
CA ILE A 81 9.65 -18.32 -11.26
C ILE A 81 10.05 -19.12 -12.50
N SER A 82 9.30 -18.98 -13.60
CA SER A 82 9.84 -19.29 -14.93
C SER A 82 10.86 -18.22 -15.27
N GLN A 83 12.14 -18.53 -15.09
CA GLN A 83 13.25 -17.67 -15.52
C GLN A 83 13.17 -17.47 -17.04
N LEU A 84 12.79 -16.26 -17.48
CA LEU A 84 13.02 -15.84 -18.85
C LEU A 84 14.52 -15.52 -18.98
N GLY A 85 15.28 -16.42 -19.60
CA GLY A 85 16.72 -16.26 -19.80
C GLY A 85 17.01 -15.07 -20.72
N SER A 86 17.49 -13.97 -20.14
CA SER A 86 18.06 -12.86 -20.89
C SER A 86 19.53 -13.17 -21.19
N VAL A 87 19.85 -13.48 -22.46
CA VAL A 87 21.23 -13.54 -22.94
C VAL A 87 21.62 -12.14 -23.38
N HIS A 88 22.49 -11.47 -22.62
CA HIS A 88 23.07 -10.20 -23.05
C HIS A 88 24.22 -10.51 -24.03
N ASN A 89 24.07 -10.08 -25.29
CA ASN A 89 25.04 -10.32 -26.34
C ASN A 89 26.15 -9.25 -26.25
N THR A 90 27.23 -9.52 -25.52
CA THR A 90 28.43 -8.68 -25.55
C THR A 90 29.31 -9.12 -26.72
N GLN A 91 29.08 -8.56 -27.91
CA GLN A 91 30.09 -8.60 -28.98
C GLN A 91 31.20 -7.59 -28.63
N PRO A 92 32.49 -7.97 -28.63
CA PRO A 92 33.58 -7.04 -28.46
C PRO A 92 33.77 -6.22 -29.75
N SER A 93 33.70 -4.90 -29.66
CA SER A 93 34.13 -4.03 -30.75
C SER A 93 35.66 -4.06 -30.85
N PHE A 94 36.19 -4.91 -31.73
CA PHE A 94 37.53 -4.74 -32.26
C PHE A 94 37.55 -3.47 -33.10
N ASN A 95 38.24 -2.43 -32.65
CA ASN A 95 38.60 -1.30 -33.50
C ASN A 95 40.09 -1.44 -33.81
N THR A 96 40.39 -1.74 -35.07
CA THR A 96 41.72 -1.60 -35.68
C THR A 96 41.74 -0.27 -36.41
N SER A 97 42.69 0.59 -36.03
CA SER A 97 43.49 1.49 -36.89
C SER A 97 44.47 2.25 -36.01
#